data_AF-A0A969ELU9-F1
#
_entry.id   AF-A0A969ELU9-F1
#
_cell.length_a   1.000
_cell.length_b   1.000
_cell.length_c   1.000
_cell.angle_alpha   90.00
_cell.angle_beta   90.00
_cell.angle_gamma   90.00
#
_symmetry.space_group_name_H-M   'P 1'
#
loop_
_entity.id
_entity.type
_entity.pdbx_description
1 polymer ?
#
loop_
_entity_poly.entity_id
_entity_poly.type
_entity_poly.pdbx_seq_one_letter_code
_entity_poly.pdbx_strand_id
1 'polypeptide(L)'
;MFGLEQGPTGLKFYPGVGPEFFFGNDFDFQIAGNFGVEYSFEFPLTIGFDWRPAIRVTNDTGFRSDNWGLIARFRFGEGVKFKRVN
;
A
#
# COMPACT_ATOMS: atom_id res chain seq x y z
N MET A 1 -3.91 -1.99 -9.97
CA MET A 1 -5.00 -1.37 -9.18
C MET A 1 -6.26 -1.51 -10.01
N PHE A 2 -7.28 -2.17 -9.46
CA PHE A 2 -8.57 -2.33 -10.11
C PHE A 2 -9.50 -1.27 -9.48
N GLY A 3 -9.85 -0.24 -10.27
CA GLY A 3 -10.80 0.78 -9.87
C GLY A 3 -12.22 0.35 -10.21
N LEU A 4 -13.17 0.51 -9.29
CA LEU A 4 -14.59 0.33 -9.56
C LEU A 4 -15.23 1.59 -10.18
N GLU A 5 -14.50 2.70 -10.23
CA GLU A 5 -14.91 3.96 -10.88
C GLU A 5 -13.74 4.59 -11.65
N GLN A 6 -14.05 5.24 -12.77
CA GLN A 6 -13.13 5.72 -13.81
C GLN A 6 -12.39 7.04 -13.44
N GLY A 7 -12.06 7.25 -12.17
CA GLY A 7 -11.43 8.49 -11.71
C GLY A 7 -10.41 8.30 -10.59
N PRO A 8 -9.64 9.35 -10.25
CA PRO A 8 -8.69 9.30 -9.15
C PRO A 8 -9.37 9.23 -7.78
N THR A 9 -10.69 9.37 -7.72
CA THR A 9 -11.55 9.34 -6.52
C THR A 9 -12.31 8.01 -6.46
N GLY A 10 -12.72 7.58 -5.26
CA GLY A 10 -13.55 6.39 -5.05
C GLY A 10 -12.81 5.19 -4.46
N LEU A 11 -13.54 4.08 -4.33
CA LEU A 11 -13.06 2.82 -3.76
C LEU A 11 -12.24 2.02 -4.78
N LYS A 12 -11.06 1.56 -4.35
CA LYS A 12 -10.11 0.85 -5.20
C LYS A 12 -9.56 -0.35 -4.47
N PHE A 13 -9.33 -1.43 -5.21
CA PHE A 13 -8.71 -2.64 -4.70
C PHE A 13 -7.36 -2.84 -5.40
N TYR A 14 -6.36 -3.22 -4.62
CA TYR A 14 -5.05 -3.57 -5.15
C TYR A 14 -4.59 -4.90 -4.54
N PRO A 15 -4.73 -6.00 -5.29
CA PRO A 15 -3.99 -7.22 -5.02
C PRO A 15 -2.64 -7.15 -5.73
N GLY A 16 -1.61 -7.70 -5.08
CA GLY A 16 -0.27 -7.81 -5.60
C GLY A 16 0.49 -8.94 -4.90
N VAL A 17 1.48 -9.48 -5.58
CA VAL A 17 2.44 -10.43 -5.02
C VAL A 17 3.80 -10.12 -5.64
N GLY A 18 4.87 -10.21 -4.86
CA GLY A 18 6.20 -9.91 -5.34
C GLY A 18 7.31 -10.23 -4.34
N PRO A 19 8.57 -10.06 -4.76
CA PRO A 19 9.70 -10.19 -3.87
C PRO A 19 9.74 -9.02 -2.88
N GLU A 20 10.01 -9.31 -1.60
CA GLU A 20 10.33 -8.35 -0.55
C GLU A 20 11.76 -8.59 -0.09
N PHE A 21 12.57 -7.53 -0.07
CA PHE A 21 13.94 -7.55 0.42
C PHE A 21 14.05 -6.64 1.64
N PHE A 22 14.55 -7.18 2.74
CA PHE A 22 14.79 -6.44 3.97
C PHE A 22 16.30 -6.27 4.18
N PHE A 23 16.72 -5.02 4.37
CA PHE A 23 18.11 -4.65 4.63
C PHE A 23 18.19 -4.02 6.02
N GLY A 24 18.57 -4.83 7.02
CA GLY A 24 18.78 -4.39 8.42
C GLY A 24 20.11 -4.87 8.94
N ASN A 25 20.13 -5.41 10.17
CA ASN A 25 21.32 -6.08 10.71
C ASN A 25 21.67 -7.36 9.92
N ASP A 26 20.64 -8.02 9.38
CA ASP A 26 20.75 -9.17 8.48
C ASP A 26 19.95 -8.91 7.20
N PHE A 27 20.35 -9.55 6.12
CA PHE A 27 19.58 -9.57 4.86
C PHE A 27 18.49 -10.64 4.94
N ASP A 28 17.28 -10.27 4.53
CA ASP A 28 16.18 -11.21 4.40
C ASP A 28 15.43 -11.06 3.07
N PHE A 29 14.99 -12.18 2.52
CA PHE A 29 14.27 -12.30 1.27
C PHE A 29 12.98 -13.10 1.49
N GLN A 30 11.87 -12.51 1.06
CA GLN A 30 10.53 -13.07 1.23
C GLN A 30 9.74 -12.94 -0.08
N ILE A 31 8.78 -13.84 -0.28
CA ILE A 31 7.71 -13.65 -1.27
C ILE A 31 6.51 -13.10 -0.49
N ALA A 32 6.13 -11.86 -0.77
CA ALA A 32 5.10 -11.15 -0.04
C ALA A 32 3.88 -10.87 -0.93
N GLY A 33 2.70 -11.07 -0.36
CA GLY A 33 1.46 -10.51 -0.88
C GLY A 33 1.30 -9.05 -0.45
N ASN A 34 0.50 -8.32 -1.20
CA ASN A 34 0.06 -6.97 -0.85
C ASN A 34 -1.39 -6.82 -1.31
N PHE A 35 -2.31 -6.93 -0.35
CA PHE A 35 -3.74 -6.89 -0.60
C PHE A 35 -4.31 -5.73 0.18
N GLY A 36 -4.97 -4.81 -0.50
CA GLY A 36 -5.60 -3.71 0.21
C GLY A 36 -6.77 -3.09 -0.53
N VAL A 37 -7.47 -2.28 0.24
CA VAL A 37 -8.56 -1.45 -0.20
C VAL A 37 -8.24 0.00 0.18
N GLU A 38 -8.43 0.90 -0.78
CA GLU A 38 -8.18 2.32 -0.63
C GLU A 38 -9.41 3.11 -1.05
N TYR A 39 -9.70 4.20 -0.34
CA TYR A 39 -10.66 5.20 -0.74
C TYR A 39 -9.94 6.53 -0.98
N SER A 40 -9.99 7.00 -2.22
CA SER A 40 -9.44 8.30 -2.60
C SER A 40 -10.56 9.35 -2.56
N PHE A 41 -10.34 10.47 -1.86
CA PHE A 41 -11.28 11.59 -1.83
C PHE A 41 -11.11 12.49 -3.05
N GLU A 42 -11.98 13.49 -3.23
CA GLU A 42 -11.69 14.60 -4.16
C GLU A 42 -10.60 15.52 -3.61
N PHE A 43 -10.51 15.65 -2.28
CA PHE A 43 -9.34 16.19 -1.60
C PHE A 43 -8.12 15.26 -1.85
N PRO A 44 -6.88 15.77 -1.96
CA PRO A 44 -5.67 14.96 -2.20
C PRO A 44 -5.31 13.91 -1.14
N LEU A 45 -6.21 13.54 -0.25
CA LEU A 45 -6.01 12.41 0.65
C LEU A 45 -6.55 11.12 0.03
N THR A 46 -5.87 10.03 0.32
CA THR A 46 -6.35 8.66 0.18
C THR A 46 -6.14 7.98 1.51
N ILE A 47 -7.16 7.28 1.99
CA ILE A 47 -7.05 6.41 3.17
C ILE A 47 -7.21 4.97 2.74
N GLY A 48 -6.64 4.04 3.50
CA GLY A 48 -6.74 2.63 3.15
C GLY A 48 -6.35 1.70 4.28
N PHE A 49 -6.52 0.42 3.98
CA PHE A 49 -6.14 -0.68 4.82
C PHE A 49 -5.51 -1.78 3.96
N ASP A 50 -4.38 -2.30 4.41
CA ASP A 50 -3.65 -3.37 3.73
C ASP A 50 -3.32 -4.54 4.65
N TRP A 51 -3.14 -5.68 4.00
CA TRP A 51 -2.63 -6.91 4.56
C TRP A 51 -1.50 -7.43 3.67
N ARG A 52 -0.34 -7.68 4.28
CA ARG A 52 0.89 -8.05 3.60
C ARG A 52 1.48 -9.36 4.14
N PRO A 53 0.83 -10.51 3.91
CA PRO A 53 1.38 -11.79 4.32
C PRO A 53 2.63 -12.12 3.51
N ALA A 54 3.55 -12.87 4.09
CA ALA A 54 4.82 -13.20 3.43
C ALA A 54 5.31 -14.61 3.81
N ILE A 55 6.02 -15.24 2.88
CA ILE A 55 6.79 -16.45 3.12
C ILE A 55 8.26 -16.07 3.07
N ARG A 56 8.96 -16.20 4.20
CA ARG A 56 10.42 -16.02 4.26
C ARG A 56 11.11 -17.19 3.58
N VAL A 57 12.08 -16.90 2.71
CA VAL A 57 12.79 -17.90 1.89
C VAL A 57 14.24 -18.09 2.37
N THR A 58 14.71 -17.25 3.30
CA THR A 58 16.07 -17.33 3.87
C THR A 58 16.13 -18.25 5.11
N ASN A 59 17.18 -18.11 5.93
CA ASN A 59 17.59 -19.03 7.00
C ASN A 59 16.46 -19.43 7.98
N ASP A 60 15.44 -18.59 8.17
CA ASP A 60 14.26 -18.89 9.02
C ASP A 60 12.98 -19.00 8.18
N THR A 61 12.90 -20.02 7.33
CA THR A 61 11.71 -20.22 6.47
C THR A 61 10.44 -20.29 7.31
N GLY A 62 9.51 -19.38 7.06
CA GLY A 62 8.30 -19.22 7.86
C GLY A 62 7.24 -18.37 7.19
N PHE A 63 5.97 -18.64 7.52
CA PHE A 63 4.84 -17.84 7.07
C PHE A 63 4.54 -16.74 8.09
N ARG A 64 4.40 -15.52 7.60
CA ARG A 64 4.07 -14.31 8.36
C ARG A 64 2.77 -13.74 7.85
N SER A 65 1.83 -13.42 8.73
CA SER A 65 0.49 -12.91 8.37
C SER A 65 0.01 -11.76 9.27
N ASP A 66 0.83 -11.32 10.20
CA ASP A 66 0.55 -10.29 11.19
C ASP A 66 0.85 -8.87 10.67
N ASN A 67 1.31 -8.73 9.43
CA ASN A 67 1.62 -7.46 8.81
C ASN A 67 0.36 -6.80 8.22
N TRP A 68 -0.30 -6.01 9.04
CA TRP A 68 -1.49 -5.21 8.68
C TRP A 68 -1.16 -3.72 8.74
N GLY A 69 -1.73 -2.94 7.82
CA GLY A 69 -1.43 -1.52 7.67
C GLY A 69 -2.67 -0.65 7.59
N LEU A 70 -2.65 0.50 8.28
CA LEU A 70 -3.53 1.64 8.00
C LEU A 70 -2.75 2.66 7.19
N ILE A 71 -3.36 3.15 6.11
CA ILE A 71 -2.70 4.05 5.15
C ILE A 71 -3.39 5.41 5.18
N ALA A 72 -2.57 6.47 5.17
CA ALA A 72 -2.96 7.80 4.77
C ALA A 72 -1.93 8.33 3.77
N ARG A 73 -2.35 8.61 2.53
CA ARG A 73 -1.49 9.07 1.42
C ARG A 73 -1.96 10.42 0.91
N PHE A 74 -1.06 11.39 0.87
CA PHE A 74 -1.29 12.65 0.18
C PHE A 74 -0.85 12.53 -1.29
N ARG A 75 -1.68 13.00 -2.22
CA ARG A 75 -1.47 12.94 -3.66
C ARG A 75 -1.08 14.32 -4.19
N PHE A 76 -0.07 14.36 -5.06
CA PHE A 76 0.38 15.58 -5.73
C PHE A 76 -0.02 15.53 -7.21
N GLY A 77 -0.31 16.69 -7.82
CA GLY A 77 -0.52 16.84 -9.27
C GLY A 77 -1.97 16.81 -9.75
N GLU A 78 -2.79 15.84 -9.32
CA GLU A 78 -4.22 15.80 -9.69
C GLU A 78 -5.07 16.57 -8.68
N GLY A 79 -5.69 17.67 -9.11
CA GLY A 79 -6.69 18.41 -8.32
C GLY A 79 -6.15 19.31 -7.19
N VAL A 80 -4.83 19.35 -6.94
CA VAL A 80 -4.26 20.16 -5.85
C VAL A 80 -3.76 21.51 -6.36
N LYS A 81 -4.48 22.58 -6.04
CA LYS A 81 -3.97 23.95 -6.12
C LYS A 81 -3.71 24.45 -4.70
N PHE A 82 -2.43 24.56 -4.33
CA PHE A 82 -2.07 25.24 -3.09
C PHE A 82 -2.50 26.70 -3.19
N LYS A 83 -3.40 27.12 -2.31
CA LYS A 83 -3.80 28.52 -2.16
C LYS A 83 -3.18 29.05 -0.89
N ARG A 84 -2.49 30.19 -0.98
CA ARG A 84 -2.02 30.92 0.19
C ARG A 84 -3.23 31.31 1.05
N VAL A 85 -3.21 30.92 2.32
CA VAL A 85 -4.18 31.38 3.31
C VAL A 85 -3.59 32.66 3.94
N ASN A 86 -4.37 33.73 3.98
CA ASN A 86 -4.01 35.00 4.62
C ASN A 86 -4.06 34.87 6.13
#